data_AF-A0A7X9L9F7-F1
#
_entry.id   AF-A0A7X9L9F7-F1
#
_cell.length_a   1.000
_cell.length_b   1.000
_cell.length_c   1.000
_cell.angle_alpha   90.00
_cell.angle_beta   90.00
_cell.angle_gamma   90.00
#
_symmetry.space_group_name_H-M   'P 1'
#
loop_
_entity.id
_entity.type
_entity.pdbx_description
1 polymer ?
#
loop_
_entity_poly.entity_id
_entity_poly.type
_entity_poly.pdbx_seq_one_letter_code
_entity_poly.pdbx_strand_id
1 'polypeptide(L)' 'AVIVQGRYDLPCPARTAWDLHRAWPQADLRLVQAGHAATEPAIAAELVRATDSFA' A
#
# COMPACT_ATOMS: atom_id res chain seq x y z
N ALA A 1 -1.90 10.92 -4.32
CA ALA A 1 -2.13 10.04 -3.16
C ALA A 1 -1.53 8.67 -3.45
N VAL A 2 -1.10 7.93 -2.42
CA VAL A 2 -0.45 6.62 -2.56
C VAL A 2 -1.17 5.61 -1.66
N ILE A 3 -1.40 4.40 -2.17
CA ILE A 3 -1.95 3.26 -1.45
C ILE A 3 -0.84 2.20 -1.38
N VAL A 4 -0.36 1.90 -0.18
CA VAL A 4 0.63 0.82 0.04
C VAL A 4 -0.10 -0.36 0.68
N GLN A 5 -0.04 -1.53 0.04
CA GLN A 5 -0.76 -2.73 0.50
C GLN A 5 0.15 -3.96 0.46
N GLY A 6 0.14 -4.76 1.54
CA GLY A 6 0.80 -6.05 1.55
C GLY A 6 0.03 -7.09 0.74
N ARG A 7 0.75 -7.86 -0.08
CA ARG A 7 0.19 -8.95 -0.90
C ARG A 7 -0.41 -10.08 -0.06
N TYR A 8 0.17 -10.35 1.12
CA TYR A 8 -0.22 -11.43 2.03
C TYR A 8 -0.92 -10.90 3.29
N ASP A 9 -1.48 -9.68 3.23
CA ASP A 9 -2.32 -9.12 4.29
C ASP A 9 -3.59 -9.97 4.47
N LEU A 10 -3.70 -10.64 5.63
CA LEU A 10 -4.84 -11.49 5.98
C LEU A 10 -6.02 -10.70 6.55
N PRO A 11 -5.83 -9.74 7.49
CA PRO A 11 -6.93 -8.90 7.98
C PRO A 11 -7.62 -8.09 6.88
N CYS A 12 -6.84 -7.53 5.95
CA CYS A 12 -7.29 -6.64 4.88
C CYS A 12 -6.77 -7.15 3.53
N PRO A 13 -7.47 -8.11 2.88
CA PRO A 13 -6.99 -8.68 1.62
C PRO A 13 -6.78 -7.62 0.53
N ALA A 14 -5.74 -7.79 -0.30
CA ALA A 14 -5.35 -6.85 -1.36
C ALA A 14 -6.48 -6.43 -2.32
N ARG A 15 -7.57 -7.21 -2.39
CA ARG A 15 -8.79 -6.84 -3.14
C ARG A 15 -9.38 -5.51 -2.69
N THR A 16 -9.36 -5.18 -1.40
CA THR A 16 -9.92 -3.90 -0.91
C THR A 16 -9.12 -2.70 -1.41
N ALA A 17 -7.79 -2.80 -1.40
CA ALA A 17 -6.90 -1.78 -1.95
C ALA A 17 -7.06 -1.63 -3.48
N TRP A 18 -7.27 -2.75 -4.19
CA TRP A 18 -7.59 -2.75 -5.62
C TRP A 18 -8.94 -2.10 -5.92
N ASP A 19 -9.97 -2.43 -5.16
CA ASP A 19 -11.30 -1.84 -5.33
C ASP A 19 -11.27 -0.33 -5.04
N LEU A 20 -10.49 0.11 -4.03
CA LEU A 20 -10.23 1.53 -3.76
C LEU A 20 -9.52 2.21 -4.93
N HIS A 21 -8.46 1.62 -5.48
CA HIS A 21 -7.76 2.18 -6.64
C HIS A 21 -8.66 2.27 -7.88
N ARG A 22 -9.55 1.29 -8.10
CA ARG A 22 -10.53 1.35 -9.19
C ARG A 22 -11.54 2.48 -9.02
N ALA A 23 -11.97 2.76 -7.79
CA ALA A 23 -12.84 3.89 -7.47
C ALA A 23 -12.09 5.23 -7.45
N TRP A 24 -10.78 5.21 -7.23
CA TRP A 24 -9.90 6.38 -7.20
C TRP A 24 -8.65 6.18 -8.08
N PRO A 25 -8.78 6.24 -9.42
CA PRO A 25 -7.71 5.86 -10.35
C PRO A 25 -6.45 6.73 -10.28
N GLN A 26 -6.54 7.94 -9.74
CA GLN A 26 -5.43 8.85 -9.56
C GLN A 26 -4.51 8.47 -8.38
N ALA A 27 -4.93 7.56 -7.51
CA ALA A 27 -4.09 7.06 -6.43
C ALA A 27 -3.11 6.00 -6.96
N ASP A 28 -1.83 6.14 -6.61
CA ASP A 28 -0.78 5.17 -6.98
C ASP A 28 -0.86 3.94 -6.06
N LEU A 29 -1.28 2.79 -6.61
CA LEU A 29 -1.38 1.53 -5.86
C LEU A 29 -0.07 0.75 -5.94
N ARG A 30 0.55 0.55 -4.78
CA ARG A 30 1.80 -0.21 -4.60
C ARG A 30 1.54 -1.47 -3.80
N LEU A 31 1.59 -2.61 -4.48
CA LEU A 31 1.52 -3.94 -3.85
C LEU A 31 2.91 -4.47 -3.54
N VAL A 32 3.19 -4.76 -2.27
CA VAL A 32 4.50 -5.27 -1.82
C VAL A 32 4.42 -6.68 -1.23
N GLN A 33 5.53 -7.41 -1.25
CA GLN A 33 5.64 -8.77 -0.69
C GLN A 33 5.74 -8.71 0.86
N ALA A 34 4.62 -8.39 1.51
CA ALA A 34 4.48 -8.24 2.96
C ALA A 34 3.06 -8.64 3.43
N GLY A 35 2.88 -8.73 4.74
CA GLY A 35 1.60 -8.87 5.43
C GLY A 35 0.93 -7.52 5.72
N HIS A 36 0.35 -7.40 6.91
CA HIS A 36 -0.51 -6.27 7.28
C HIS A 36 0.24 -5.11 7.94
N ALA A 37 1.30 -5.40 8.70
CA ALA A 37 1.81 -4.41 9.64
C ALA A 37 2.61 -3.32 8.94
N ALA A 38 2.34 -2.05 9.29
CA ALA A 38 3.05 -0.89 8.74
C ALA A 38 4.57 -0.93 9.03
N THR A 39 4.97 -1.67 10.07
CA THR A 39 6.37 -1.86 10.48
C THR A 39 7.08 -2.98 9.73
N GLU A 40 6.38 -3.73 8.87
CA GLU A 40 7.07 -4.71 8.01
C GLU A 40 8.05 -3.99 7.09
N PRO A 41 9.29 -4.49 6.94
CA PRO A 41 10.35 -3.74 6.26
C PRO A 41 9.98 -3.23 4.86
N ALA A 42 9.27 -4.04 4.07
CA ALA A 42 8.84 -3.65 2.73
C ALA A 42 7.72 -2.59 2.73
N ILE A 43 6.79 -2.65 3.69
CA ILE A 43 5.74 -1.64 3.85
C ILE A 43 6.36 -0.33 4.33
N ALA A 44 7.17 -0.39 5.40
CA ALA A 44 7.81 0.79 5.98
C ALA A 44 8.68 1.53 4.95
N ALA A 45 9.46 0.79 4.14
CA ALA A 45 10.26 1.36 3.08
C ALA A 45 9.42 2.09 2.02
N GLU A 46 8.28 1.52 1.61
CA GLU A 46 7.38 2.18 0.65
C GLU A 46 6.64 3.37 1.26
N LEU A 47 6.26 3.31 2.54
CA LEU A 47 5.64 4.43 3.23
C LEU A 47 6.60 5.62 3.31
N VAL A 48 7.87 5.41 3.68
CA VAL A 48 8.89 6.48 3.70
C VAL A 48 9.08 7.07 2.30
N ARG A 49 9.26 6.23 1.27
CA ARG A 49 9.38 6.70 -0.12
C ARG A 49 8.16 7.52 -0.55
N ALA A 50 6.96 7.09 -0.17
CA ALA A 50 5.74 7.80 -0.48
C ALA A 50 5.67 9.16 0.23
N THR A 51 5.99 9.21 1.53
CA THR A 51 5.98 10.46 2.29
C THR A 51 7.04 11.45 1.82
N ASP A 52 8.24 10.97 1.50
CA ASP A 52 9.32 11.80 0.96
C ASP A 52 8.93 12.44 -0.38
N SER A 53 8.12 11.75 -1.19
CA SER A 53 7.62 12.28 -2.48
C SER A 53 6.53 13.34 -2.36
N PHE A 54 5.97 13.56 -1.17
CA PHE A 54 4.96 14.59 -0.91
C PHE A 54 5.54 15.88 -0.30
N ALA A 55 6.80 15.86 0.13
CA ALA A 55 7.52 17.03 0.61
C ALA A 55 7.95 17.95 -0.55
#